data_AF-A0A7H8PMD9-F1
#
_entry.id   AF-A0A7H8PMD9-F1
#
_cell.length_a   1.000
_cell.length_b   1.000
_cell.length_c   1.000
_cell.angle_alpha   90.00
_cell.angle_beta   90.00
_cell.angle_gamma   90.00
#
_symmetry.space_group_name_H-M   'P 1'
#
loop_
_entity.id
_entity.type
_entity.pdbx_description
1 polymer ?
#
loop_
_entity_poly.entity_id
_entity_poly.type
_entity_poly.pdbx_seq_one_letter_code
_entity_poly.pdbx_strand_id
1 'polypeptide(L)'
;MNYLHLDPLFTPFGPSIHFEAFVFSGGEPHIKIQEIPLGEEICITHRIRSFNDLGLLLIATDALKRMGVATIDVFIPYFPAARQDRVMVVGEALSVKVYTDIINAQGYRQVKVFDPHSEVVPALLNNVTVLHNYDFVKESLEQIKEEVVLISPDGGALKKIYKVSGFLGGIPVVECSKKRDVKTGQLSGFKVYEDTLEGKHCVIVDDICDGGGTFLGLATALRAKQAAKLSLIVSHGIFSKGTTALEDCFDTVFTTNSFADVEGENITQIKL
;
A
#
# COMPACT_ATOMS: atom_id res chain seq x y z
N MET A 1 17.82 14.10 -11.74
CA MET A 1 16.95 14.26 -10.55
C MET A 1 17.65 13.59 -9.38
N ASN A 2 17.82 14.32 -8.27
CA ASN A 2 18.41 13.78 -7.04
C ASN A 2 17.29 13.30 -6.10
N TYR A 3 17.61 12.43 -5.15
CA TYR A 3 16.62 11.79 -4.28
C TYR A 3 16.88 12.11 -2.81
N LEU A 4 15.83 12.45 -2.06
CA LEU A 4 15.88 12.58 -0.61
C LEU A 4 15.00 11.49 0.01
N HIS A 5 15.61 10.42 0.50
CA HIS A 5 14.91 9.29 1.11
C HIS A 5 14.76 9.52 2.61
N LEU A 6 13.61 10.05 3.05
CA LEU A 6 13.38 10.42 4.44
C LEU A 6 13.23 9.23 5.38
N ASP A 7 12.86 8.06 4.84
CA ASP A 7 12.94 6.79 5.55
C ASP A 7 14.21 6.05 5.09
N PRO A 8 15.24 5.90 5.95
CA PRO A 8 16.52 5.28 5.56
C PRO A 8 16.41 3.82 5.11
N LEU A 9 15.32 3.13 5.47
CA LEU A 9 15.05 1.76 5.08
C LEU A 9 14.26 1.68 3.76
N PHE A 10 13.84 2.81 3.19
CA PHE A 10 13.08 2.87 1.95
C PHE A 10 13.77 3.76 0.90
N THR A 11 14.63 3.14 0.11
CA THR A 11 15.41 3.77 -0.96
C THR A 11 15.03 3.17 -2.33
N PRO A 12 13.83 3.47 -2.86
CA PRO A 12 13.31 2.84 -4.08
C PRO A 12 13.99 3.35 -5.37
N PHE A 13 14.85 4.37 -5.26
CA PHE A 13 15.52 4.99 -6.41
C PHE A 13 17.04 4.99 -6.20
N GLY A 14 17.74 5.97 -6.77
CA GLY A 14 19.18 6.11 -6.64
C GLY A 14 19.64 6.44 -5.21
N PRO A 15 20.92 6.80 -5.03
CA PRO A 15 21.44 7.17 -3.71
C PRO A 15 20.69 8.38 -3.12
N SER A 16 20.51 8.37 -1.80
CA SER A 16 19.91 9.50 -1.08
C SER A 16 20.92 10.62 -0.88
N ILE A 17 20.43 11.86 -0.99
CA ILE A 17 21.03 13.06 -0.44
C ILE A 17 21.31 12.84 1.05
N HIS A 18 22.48 13.27 1.52
CA HIS A 18 22.85 13.12 2.94
C HIS A 18 22.16 14.17 3.83
N PHE A 19 21.55 13.71 4.93
CA PHE A 19 20.87 14.56 5.91
C PHE A 19 20.96 13.97 7.32
N GLU A 20 20.79 14.83 8.32
CA GLU A 20 20.55 14.44 9.72
C GLU A 20 19.09 14.72 10.07
N ALA A 21 18.44 13.79 10.74
CA ALA A 21 17.09 13.99 11.28
C ALA A 21 16.98 13.45 12.69
N PHE A 22 16.18 14.12 13.52
CA PHE A 22 15.87 13.70 14.88
C PHE A 22 14.52 14.26 15.32
N VAL A 23 14.03 13.82 16.47
CA VAL A 23 12.80 14.33 17.09
C VAL A 23 13.19 15.02 18.40
N PHE A 24 12.81 16.29 18.57
CA PHE A 24 13.03 17.02 19.83
C PHE A 24 12.27 16.34 20.98
N SER A 25 12.67 16.61 22.23
CA SER A 25 11.97 16.07 23.41
C SER A 25 10.49 16.46 23.49
N GLY A 26 10.07 17.53 22.81
CA GLY A 26 8.67 17.94 22.65
C GLY A 26 7.88 17.17 21.58
N GLY A 27 8.51 16.27 20.83
CA GLY A 27 7.88 15.45 19.78
C GLY A 27 7.95 16.04 18.37
N GLU A 28 8.61 17.18 18.19
CA GLU A 28 8.71 17.89 16.91
C GLU A 28 9.84 17.31 16.04
N PRO A 29 9.58 16.96 14.75
CA PRO A 29 10.63 16.50 13.86
C PRO A 29 11.57 17.66 13.49
N HIS A 30 12.84 17.33 13.26
CA HIS A 30 13.87 18.23 12.76
C HIS A 30 14.66 17.56 11.63
N ILE A 31 15.06 18.33 10.64
CA ILE A 31 15.95 17.87 9.55
C ILE A 31 17.01 18.92 9.24
N LYS A 32 18.22 18.45 8.92
CA LYS A 32 19.32 19.26 8.38
C LYS A 32 19.93 18.54 7.19
N ILE A 33 19.75 19.11 6.00
CA ILE A 33 20.33 18.61 4.76
C ILE A 33 21.79 19.07 4.70
N GLN A 34 22.71 18.13 4.49
CA GLN A 34 24.15 18.39 4.61
C GLN A 34 24.86 18.56 3.26
N GLU A 35 24.23 18.11 2.19
CA GLU A 35 24.84 18.07 0.87
C GLU A 35 24.64 19.39 0.11
N ILE A 36 25.72 19.89 -0.51
CA ILE A 36 25.72 21.06 -1.39
C ILE A 36 26.73 20.79 -2.52
N PRO A 37 26.40 21.00 -3.81
CA PRO A 37 25.11 21.47 -4.35
C PRO A 37 24.07 20.34 -4.52
N LEU A 38 22.77 20.66 -4.34
CA LEU A 38 21.67 19.69 -4.39
C LEU A 38 21.05 19.47 -5.78
N GLY A 39 21.35 20.33 -6.75
CA GLY A 39 20.65 20.38 -8.05
C GLY A 39 19.29 21.10 -7.97
N GLU A 40 18.64 21.28 -9.12
CA GLU A 40 17.39 22.06 -9.25
C GLU A 40 16.12 21.23 -9.06
N GLU A 41 16.22 19.90 -9.27
CA GLU A 41 15.09 18.97 -9.22
C GLU A 41 15.36 17.81 -8.25
N ILE A 42 14.50 17.69 -7.24
CA ILE A 42 14.60 16.67 -6.20
C ILE A 42 13.29 15.90 -6.09
N CYS A 43 13.39 14.59 -5.92
CA CYS A 43 12.28 13.73 -5.55
C CYS A 43 12.44 13.29 -4.10
N ILE A 44 11.50 13.66 -3.24
CA ILE A 44 11.43 13.18 -1.85
C ILE A 44 10.69 11.85 -1.84
N THR A 45 11.21 10.83 -1.16
CA THR A 45 10.46 9.60 -0.87
C THR A 45 10.24 9.46 0.62
N HIS A 46 9.04 9.04 1.04
CA HIS A 46 8.77 8.84 2.46
C HIS A 46 7.59 7.89 2.72
N ARG A 47 7.78 6.96 3.67
CA ARG A 47 6.70 6.13 4.22
C ARG A 47 6.02 6.88 5.37
N ILE A 48 4.84 7.46 5.11
CA ILE A 48 4.10 8.26 6.09
C ILE A 48 3.19 7.35 6.91
N ARG A 49 3.57 7.08 8.17
CA ARG A 49 2.83 6.21 9.11
C ARG A 49 2.22 6.99 10.27
N SER A 50 2.65 8.24 10.46
CA SER A 50 2.21 9.13 11.53
C SER A 50 2.16 10.59 11.06
N PHE A 51 1.54 11.46 11.87
CA PHE A 51 1.61 12.90 11.64
C PHE A 51 3.03 13.46 11.76
N ASN A 52 3.92 12.81 12.53
CA ASN A 52 5.32 13.22 12.60
C ASN A 52 6.09 12.88 11.32
N ASP A 53 5.79 11.75 10.67
CA ASP A 53 6.34 11.43 9.36
C ASP A 53 5.86 12.44 8.31
N LEU A 54 4.57 12.82 8.35
CA LEU A 54 4.06 13.91 7.52
C LEU A 54 4.81 15.21 7.83
N GLY A 55 4.98 15.55 9.11
CA GLY A 55 5.72 16.73 9.55
C GLY A 55 7.16 16.75 9.02
N LEU A 56 7.85 15.60 9.05
CA LEU A 56 9.20 15.44 8.52
C LEU A 56 9.26 15.74 7.01
N LEU A 57 8.29 15.26 6.23
CA LEU A 57 8.15 15.61 4.81
C LEU A 57 7.97 17.12 4.60
N LEU A 58 7.14 17.77 5.42
CA LEU A 58 6.87 19.21 5.29
C LEU A 58 8.11 20.06 5.60
N ILE A 59 8.82 19.77 6.69
CA ILE A 59 10.04 20.52 7.05
C ILE A 59 11.20 20.21 6.09
N ALA A 60 11.28 19.00 5.52
CA ALA A 60 12.23 18.68 4.46
C ALA A 60 11.94 19.49 3.19
N THR A 61 10.65 19.62 2.85
CA THR A 61 10.21 20.46 1.72
C THR A 61 10.57 21.93 1.94
N ASP A 62 10.36 22.49 3.14
CA ASP A 62 10.79 23.85 3.48
C ASP A 62 12.32 24.02 3.39
N ALA A 63 13.09 23.08 3.96
CA ALA A 63 14.54 23.10 3.90
C ALA A 63 15.07 23.13 2.46
N LEU A 64 14.56 22.26 1.58
CA LEU A 64 14.93 22.23 0.16
C LEU A 64 14.61 23.55 -0.55
N LYS A 65 13.42 24.12 -0.31
CA LYS A 65 13.03 25.42 -0.88
C LYS A 65 13.97 26.55 -0.44
N ARG A 66 14.36 26.59 0.85
CA ARG A 66 15.34 27.57 1.38
C ARG A 66 16.74 27.38 0.79
N MET A 67 17.09 26.16 0.41
CA MET A 67 18.34 25.85 -0.28
C MET A 67 18.29 26.13 -1.79
N GLY A 68 17.19 26.70 -2.30
CA GLY A 68 17.07 27.15 -3.69
C GLY A 68 16.61 26.07 -4.68
N VAL A 69 16.10 24.94 -4.18
CA VAL A 69 15.55 23.88 -5.05
C VAL A 69 14.27 24.38 -5.70
N ALA A 70 14.27 24.44 -7.02
CA ALA A 70 13.16 24.99 -7.80
C ALA A 70 11.99 24.02 -7.92
N THR A 71 12.28 22.72 -8.04
CA THR A 71 11.27 21.71 -8.35
C THR A 71 11.36 20.51 -7.43
N ILE A 72 10.23 20.18 -6.82
CA ILE A 72 10.11 19.06 -5.87
C ILE A 72 8.99 18.13 -6.34
N ASP A 73 9.35 16.87 -6.58
CA ASP A 73 8.42 15.75 -6.70
C ASP A 73 8.38 14.99 -5.37
N VAL A 74 7.28 14.28 -5.09
CA VAL A 74 7.19 13.42 -3.91
C VAL A 74 6.66 12.04 -4.29
N PHE A 75 7.23 11.00 -3.70
CA PHE A 75 6.72 9.63 -3.77
C PHE A 75 6.30 9.15 -2.37
N ILE A 76 5.00 8.91 -2.22
CA ILE A 76 4.37 8.38 -1.02
C ILE A 76 3.86 6.97 -1.36
N PRO A 77 4.63 5.91 -1.09
CA PRO A 77 4.33 4.56 -1.55
C PRO A 77 3.05 3.98 -0.93
N TYR A 78 2.69 4.39 0.29
CA TYR A 78 1.39 4.11 0.90
C TYR A 78 0.80 5.42 1.39
N PHE A 79 -0.36 5.82 0.86
CA PHE A 79 -0.97 7.09 1.23
C PHE A 79 -1.66 6.99 2.61
N PRO A 80 -1.37 7.90 3.56
CA PRO A 80 -1.94 7.84 4.90
C PRO A 80 -3.44 8.11 4.90
N ALA A 81 -4.12 7.63 5.94
CA ALA A 81 -5.58 7.75 6.12
C ALA A 81 -6.44 7.22 4.96
N ALA A 82 -5.87 6.45 4.03
CA ALA A 82 -6.56 5.97 2.83
C ALA A 82 -7.82 5.11 3.13
N ARG A 83 -7.91 4.52 4.33
CA ARG A 83 -9.08 3.74 4.78
C ARG A 83 -10.27 4.59 5.25
N GLN A 84 -10.07 5.88 5.51
CA GLN A 84 -11.13 6.83 5.85
C GLN A 84 -11.36 7.77 4.67
N ASP A 85 -11.72 7.17 3.54
CA ASP A 85 -11.96 7.81 2.25
C ASP A 85 -13.39 8.32 2.05
N ARG A 86 -14.25 8.11 3.04
CA ARG A 86 -15.63 8.59 3.09
C ARG A 86 -16.07 8.79 4.53
N VAL A 87 -17.07 9.66 4.72
CA VAL A 87 -17.75 9.88 6.01
C VAL A 87 -18.91 8.89 6.09
N MET A 88 -18.84 7.93 7.00
CA MET A 88 -19.86 6.88 7.15
C MET A 88 -20.92 7.28 8.18
N VAL A 89 -20.50 7.98 9.24
CA VAL A 89 -21.36 8.40 10.35
C VAL A 89 -21.18 9.90 10.63
N VAL A 90 -22.28 10.56 11.02
CA VAL A 90 -22.26 11.99 11.39
C VAL A 90 -21.24 12.23 12.50
N GLY A 91 -20.39 13.25 12.31
CA GLY A 91 -19.34 13.64 13.25
C GLY A 91 -17.94 13.07 12.94
N GLU A 92 -17.83 12.15 11.98
CA GLU A 92 -16.53 11.67 11.52
C GLU A 92 -15.80 12.70 10.63
N ALA A 93 -14.48 12.75 10.74
CA ALA A 93 -13.64 13.48 9.80
C ALA A 93 -13.52 12.73 8.46
N LEU A 94 -13.32 13.47 7.36
CA LEU A 94 -12.80 12.90 6.13
C LEU A 94 -11.28 12.97 6.16
N SER A 95 -10.64 12.08 6.93
CA SER A 95 -9.21 12.17 7.23
C SER A 95 -8.34 12.16 5.98
N VAL A 96 -8.66 11.36 4.96
CA VAL A 96 -7.89 11.37 3.70
C VAL A 96 -7.81 12.78 3.10
N LYS A 97 -8.89 13.57 3.18
CA LYS A 97 -8.94 14.93 2.66
C LYS A 97 -8.01 15.87 3.43
N VAL A 98 -7.90 15.70 4.74
CA VAL A 98 -6.98 16.49 5.57
C VAL A 98 -5.54 16.28 5.11
N TYR A 99 -5.14 15.04 4.88
CA TYR A 99 -3.80 14.73 4.36
C TYR A 99 -3.60 15.28 2.95
N THR A 100 -4.55 15.12 2.03
CA THR A 100 -4.42 15.63 0.66
C THR A 100 -4.36 17.16 0.61
N ASP A 101 -5.14 17.86 1.44
CA ASP A 101 -5.12 19.33 1.49
C ASP A 101 -3.74 19.85 1.94
N ILE A 102 -3.14 19.22 2.96
CA ILE A 102 -1.79 19.57 3.45
C ILE A 102 -0.72 19.32 2.38
N ILE A 103 -0.77 18.17 1.70
CA ILE A 103 0.18 17.81 0.63
C ILE A 103 0.02 18.76 -0.56
N ASN A 104 -1.21 19.04 -0.99
CA ASN A 104 -1.50 19.96 -2.08
C ASN A 104 -0.98 21.38 -1.80
N ALA A 105 -1.06 21.84 -0.55
CA ALA A 105 -0.54 23.14 -0.13
C ALA A 105 0.98 23.28 -0.31
N GLN A 106 1.73 22.17 -0.42
CA GLN A 106 3.17 22.21 -0.66
C GLN A 106 3.54 22.58 -2.09
N GLY A 107 2.61 22.45 -3.05
CA GLY A 107 2.84 22.82 -4.45
C GLY A 107 3.86 21.93 -5.15
N TYR A 108 3.87 20.63 -4.87
CA TYR A 108 4.75 19.68 -5.56
C TYR A 108 4.45 19.65 -7.07
N ARG A 109 5.50 19.51 -7.89
CA ARG A 109 5.35 19.34 -9.35
C ARG A 109 4.60 18.04 -9.65
N GLN A 110 4.91 16.98 -8.92
CA GLN A 110 4.23 15.69 -9.04
C GLN A 110 4.13 14.98 -7.68
N VAL A 111 3.02 14.30 -7.45
CA VAL A 111 2.80 13.39 -6.31
C VAL A 111 2.62 11.98 -6.84
N LYS A 112 3.57 11.08 -6.59
CA LYS A 112 3.44 9.66 -6.93
C LYS A 112 2.87 8.89 -5.75
N VAL A 113 1.88 8.03 -6.03
CA VAL A 113 1.29 7.12 -5.03
C VAL A 113 1.21 5.72 -5.63
N PHE A 114 1.65 4.71 -4.89
CA PHE A 114 1.54 3.31 -5.30
C PHE A 114 0.25 2.70 -4.75
N ASP A 115 -0.53 2.08 -5.64
CA ASP A 115 -1.80 1.37 -5.39
C ASP A 115 -2.72 1.97 -4.30
N PRO A 116 -3.16 3.24 -4.43
CA PRO A 116 -4.00 3.88 -3.42
C PRO A 116 -5.27 3.07 -3.12
N HIS A 117 -5.71 3.03 -1.86
CA HIS A 117 -6.86 2.23 -1.41
C HIS A 117 -8.10 2.38 -2.29
N SER A 118 -8.39 3.62 -2.68
CA SER A 118 -9.48 3.94 -3.58
C SER A 118 -9.10 5.09 -4.52
N GLU A 119 -9.95 5.30 -5.53
CA GLU A 119 -9.84 6.40 -6.48
C GLU A 119 -10.05 7.79 -5.83
N VAL A 120 -10.37 7.86 -4.53
CA VAL A 120 -10.56 9.11 -3.79
C VAL A 120 -9.22 9.85 -3.64
N VAL A 121 -8.14 9.15 -3.33
CA VAL A 121 -6.80 9.76 -3.20
C VAL A 121 -6.39 10.48 -4.48
N PRO A 122 -6.39 9.85 -5.67
CA PRO A 122 -6.03 10.55 -6.90
C PRO A 122 -7.07 11.60 -7.33
N ALA A 123 -8.33 11.50 -6.90
CA ALA A 123 -9.32 12.55 -7.17
C ALA A 123 -9.09 13.83 -6.33
N LEU A 124 -8.47 13.71 -5.15
CA LEU A 124 -8.22 14.82 -4.24
C LEU A 124 -6.82 15.44 -4.37
N LEU A 125 -5.82 14.69 -4.82
CA LEU A 125 -4.45 15.18 -4.99
C LEU A 125 -4.27 15.94 -6.31
N ASN A 126 -3.54 17.05 -6.24
CA ASN A 126 -3.07 17.78 -7.41
C ASN A 126 -1.83 17.08 -8.00
N ASN A 127 -1.71 17.10 -9.34
CA ASN A 127 -0.56 16.56 -10.07
C ASN A 127 -0.18 15.12 -9.71
N VAL A 128 -1.19 14.28 -9.41
CA VAL A 128 -0.97 12.91 -8.96
C VAL A 128 -0.62 11.98 -10.11
N THR A 129 0.28 11.05 -9.88
CA THR A 129 0.54 9.90 -10.74
C THR A 129 0.37 8.63 -9.92
N VAL A 130 -0.56 7.77 -10.34
CA VAL A 130 -0.82 6.48 -9.68
C VAL A 130 0.08 5.42 -10.30
N LEU A 131 0.88 4.77 -9.47
CA LEU A 131 1.63 3.57 -9.83
C LEU A 131 0.76 2.36 -9.47
N HIS A 132 0.35 1.59 -10.48
CA HIS A 132 -0.47 0.40 -10.27
C HIS A 132 0.38 -0.78 -9.82
N ASN A 133 -0.22 -1.72 -9.08
CA ASN A 133 0.45 -2.93 -8.60
C ASN A 133 0.57 -4.04 -9.66
N TYR A 134 0.30 -3.77 -10.94
CA TYR A 134 0.16 -4.80 -11.98
C TYR A 134 1.46 -5.58 -12.20
N ASP A 135 2.59 -4.87 -12.31
CA ASP A 135 3.89 -5.51 -12.44
C ASP A 135 4.29 -6.29 -11.19
N PHE A 136 3.96 -5.77 -9.99
CA PHE A 136 4.16 -6.48 -8.72
C PHE A 136 3.36 -7.79 -8.65
N VAL A 137 2.08 -7.77 -9.06
CA VAL A 137 1.26 -8.99 -9.11
C VAL A 137 1.83 -9.95 -10.16
N LYS A 138 2.22 -9.45 -11.33
CA LYS A 138 2.82 -10.27 -12.39
C LYS A 138 4.08 -10.99 -11.88
N GLU A 139 5.02 -10.25 -11.29
CA GLU A 139 6.26 -10.80 -10.72
C GLU A 139 5.96 -11.82 -9.62
N SER A 140 4.99 -11.56 -8.76
CA SER A 140 4.55 -12.50 -7.71
C SER A 140 4.03 -13.81 -8.32
N LEU A 141 3.23 -13.75 -9.38
CA LEU A 141 2.70 -14.93 -10.07
C LEU A 141 3.79 -15.71 -10.83
N GLU A 142 4.79 -15.02 -11.39
CA GLU A 142 5.95 -15.66 -12.03
C GLU A 142 6.77 -16.50 -11.04
N GLN A 143 6.74 -16.17 -9.74
CA GLN A 143 7.38 -16.97 -8.69
C GLN A 143 6.56 -18.21 -8.29
N ILE A 144 5.23 -18.17 -8.44
CA ILE A 144 4.33 -19.31 -8.17
C ILE A 144 4.51 -20.44 -9.21
N LYS A 145 4.77 -20.09 -10.48
CA LYS A 145 5.05 -21.05 -11.58
C LYS A 145 3.96 -22.11 -11.83
N GLU A 146 2.71 -21.80 -11.49
CA GLU A 146 1.55 -22.69 -11.66
C GLU A 146 0.37 -21.91 -12.26
N GLU A 147 -0.62 -22.62 -12.81
CA GLU A 147 -1.88 -22.01 -13.21
C GLU A 147 -2.67 -21.59 -11.96
N VAL A 148 -3.16 -20.35 -11.95
CA VAL A 148 -3.86 -19.78 -10.81
C VAL A 148 -5.24 -19.24 -11.20
N VAL A 149 -6.10 -19.11 -10.20
CA VAL A 149 -7.32 -18.30 -10.27
C VAL A 149 -7.19 -17.13 -9.30
N LEU A 150 -7.50 -15.93 -9.77
CA LEU A 150 -7.46 -14.73 -8.93
C LEU A 150 -8.73 -14.66 -8.08
N ILE A 151 -8.60 -14.29 -6.81
CA ILE A 151 -9.72 -14.18 -5.87
C ILE A 151 -9.92 -12.73 -5.47
N SER A 152 -11.13 -12.20 -5.72
CA SER A 152 -11.55 -10.89 -5.20
C SER A 152 -12.06 -11.06 -3.77
N PRO A 153 -11.43 -10.47 -2.74
CA PRO A 153 -11.80 -10.71 -1.35
C PRO A 153 -13.14 -10.09 -0.94
N ASP A 154 -13.57 -9.04 -1.62
CA ASP A 154 -14.89 -8.44 -1.49
C ASP A 154 -15.26 -7.60 -2.73
N GLY A 155 -16.46 -7.01 -2.70
CA GLY A 155 -16.99 -6.19 -3.79
C GLY A 155 -16.22 -4.87 -4.04
N GLY A 156 -15.49 -4.36 -3.04
CA GLY A 156 -14.68 -3.15 -3.20
C GLY A 156 -13.44 -3.39 -4.07
N ALA A 157 -12.89 -4.61 -4.03
CA ALA A 157 -11.72 -5.01 -4.80
C ALA A 157 -12.02 -5.38 -6.26
N LEU A 158 -13.29 -5.66 -6.63
CA LEU A 158 -13.68 -6.18 -7.94
C LEU A 158 -13.15 -5.35 -9.11
N LYS A 159 -13.30 -4.02 -9.05
CA LYS A 159 -12.84 -3.15 -10.14
C LYS A 159 -11.33 -3.22 -10.32
N LYS A 160 -10.56 -3.34 -9.23
CA LYS A 160 -9.09 -3.43 -9.30
C LYS A 160 -8.64 -4.79 -9.83
N ILE A 161 -9.20 -5.88 -9.32
CA ILE A 161 -8.77 -7.23 -9.70
C ILE A 161 -9.09 -7.56 -11.16
N TYR A 162 -10.20 -7.06 -11.72
CA TYR A 162 -10.47 -7.23 -13.16
C TYR A 162 -9.49 -6.44 -14.05
N LYS A 163 -8.98 -5.28 -13.60
CA LYS A 163 -7.90 -4.58 -14.31
C LYS A 163 -6.59 -5.39 -14.26
N VAL A 164 -6.28 -5.98 -13.10
CA VAL A 164 -5.13 -6.90 -12.94
C VAL A 164 -5.27 -8.11 -13.86
N SER A 165 -6.43 -8.78 -13.86
CA SER A 165 -6.74 -9.90 -14.76
C SER A 165 -6.54 -9.51 -16.24
N GLY A 166 -7.09 -8.37 -16.67
CA GLY A 166 -6.93 -7.89 -18.04
C GLY A 166 -5.47 -7.61 -18.42
N PHE A 167 -4.69 -7.02 -17.51
CA PHE A 167 -3.25 -6.81 -17.72
C PHE A 167 -2.48 -8.12 -17.87
N LEU A 168 -2.87 -9.15 -17.10
CA LEU A 168 -2.25 -10.48 -17.10
C LEU A 168 -2.77 -11.41 -18.21
N GLY A 169 -3.47 -10.89 -19.21
CA GLY A 169 -3.97 -11.69 -20.33
C GLY A 169 -5.27 -12.45 -20.06
N GLY A 170 -6.04 -12.04 -19.04
CA GLY A 170 -7.37 -12.57 -18.76
C GLY A 170 -7.42 -13.75 -17.80
N ILE A 171 -6.52 -13.80 -16.81
CA ILE A 171 -6.57 -14.84 -15.76
C ILE A 171 -7.96 -14.84 -15.09
N PRO A 172 -8.63 -16.00 -14.93
CA PRO A 172 -9.96 -16.06 -14.34
C PRO A 172 -10.02 -15.42 -12.95
N VAL A 173 -11.16 -14.77 -12.66
CA VAL A 173 -11.43 -14.13 -11.37
C VAL A 173 -12.63 -14.81 -10.73
N VAL A 174 -12.47 -15.22 -9.47
CA VAL A 174 -13.57 -15.68 -8.61
C VAL A 174 -13.90 -14.61 -7.60
N GLU A 175 -15.17 -14.22 -7.58
CA GLU A 175 -15.66 -13.22 -6.66
C GLU A 175 -15.96 -13.85 -5.29
N CYS A 176 -15.67 -13.11 -4.22
CA CYS A 176 -16.07 -13.46 -2.88
C CYS A 176 -16.73 -12.27 -2.17
N SER A 177 -17.42 -12.54 -1.08
CA SER A 177 -17.96 -11.50 -0.19
C SER A 177 -17.83 -11.88 1.27
N LYS A 178 -17.96 -10.88 2.13
CA LYS A 178 -18.03 -11.01 3.58
C LYS A 178 -19.00 -9.98 4.14
N LYS A 179 -19.52 -10.24 5.33
CA LYS A 179 -20.27 -9.26 6.13
C LYS A 179 -19.35 -8.70 7.20
N ARG A 180 -19.34 -7.38 7.35
CA ARG A 180 -18.67 -6.68 8.45
C ARG A 180 -19.73 -6.04 9.32
N ASP A 181 -19.74 -6.38 10.60
CA ASP A 181 -20.52 -5.65 11.58
C ASP A 181 -19.94 -4.24 11.73
N VAL A 182 -20.76 -3.22 11.46
CA VAL A 182 -20.31 -1.81 11.45
C VAL A 182 -20.03 -1.27 12.86
N LYS A 183 -20.56 -1.89 13.91
CA LYS A 183 -20.34 -1.48 15.31
C LYS A 183 -19.11 -2.15 15.92
N THR A 184 -18.94 -3.45 15.66
CA THR A 184 -17.87 -4.24 16.29
C THR A 184 -16.66 -4.47 15.39
N GLY A 185 -16.81 -4.27 14.07
CA GLY A 185 -15.82 -4.62 13.07
C GLY A 185 -15.71 -6.11 12.78
N GLN A 186 -16.51 -6.95 13.45
CA GLN A 186 -16.44 -8.42 13.31
C GLN A 186 -16.79 -8.85 11.88
N LEU A 187 -15.98 -9.76 11.34
CA LEU A 187 -16.18 -10.34 10.01
C LEU A 187 -16.93 -11.67 10.12
N SER A 188 -17.90 -11.88 9.24
CA SER A 188 -18.69 -13.12 9.17
C SER A 188 -19.24 -13.34 7.75
N GLY A 189 -19.88 -14.48 7.51
CA GLY A 189 -20.60 -14.72 6.26
C GLY A 189 -19.73 -14.70 5.01
N PHE A 190 -18.50 -15.20 5.11
CA PHE A 190 -17.60 -15.37 3.96
C PHE A 190 -18.25 -16.28 2.93
N LYS A 191 -18.35 -15.82 1.69
CA LYS A 191 -18.97 -16.55 0.58
C LYS A 191 -18.06 -16.49 -0.63
N VAL A 192 -17.80 -17.66 -1.22
CA VAL A 192 -17.18 -17.82 -2.54
C VAL A 192 -18.31 -18.03 -3.53
N TYR A 193 -18.36 -17.25 -4.61
CA TYR A 193 -19.42 -17.33 -5.63
C TYR A 193 -19.14 -18.40 -6.69
N GLU A 194 -18.53 -19.52 -6.27
CA GLU A 194 -18.32 -20.71 -7.08
C GLU A 194 -18.77 -21.95 -6.29
N ASP A 195 -19.25 -22.96 -7.00
CA ASP A 195 -19.68 -24.22 -6.37
C ASP A 195 -18.48 -25.05 -5.92
N THR A 196 -17.43 -25.09 -6.74
CA THR A 196 -16.14 -25.74 -6.46
C THR A 196 -15.00 -24.98 -7.16
N LEU A 197 -13.81 -25.04 -6.59
CA LEU A 197 -12.57 -24.51 -7.14
C LEU A 197 -11.72 -25.61 -7.80
N GLU A 198 -12.20 -26.85 -7.84
CA GLU A 198 -11.64 -27.96 -8.61
C GLU A 198 -10.14 -28.24 -8.34
N GLY A 199 -9.67 -28.00 -7.11
CA GLY A 199 -8.25 -28.16 -6.78
C GLY A 199 -7.33 -27.09 -7.36
N LYS A 200 -7.84 -25.93 -7.78
CA LYS A 200 -7.02 -24.82 -8.30
C LYS A 200 -6.20 -24.13 -7.20
N HIS A 201 -5.08 -23.54 -7.61
CA HIS A 201 -4.33 -22.59 -6.79
C HIS A 201 -5.05 -21.24 -6.81
N CYS A 202 -5.58 -20.84 -5.67
CA CYS A 202 -6.31 -19.60 -5.52
C CYS A 202 -5.40 -18.50 -4.97
N VAL A 203 -5.30 -17.39 -5.69
CA VAL A 203 -4.45 -16.25 -5.31
C VAL A 203 -5.33 -15.06 -4.97
N ILE A 204 -5.39 -14.71 -3.70
CA ILE A 204 -6.11 -13.51 -3.24
C ILE A 204 -5.23 -12.29 -3.56
N VAL A 205 -5.80 -11.29 -4.23
CA VAL A 205 -5.12 -10.02 -4.52
C VAL A 205 -5.90 -8.89 -3.86
N ASP A 206 -5.22 -8.11 -3.02
CA ASP A 206 -5.82 -6.94 -2.36
C ASP A 206 -4.79 -5.81 -2.19
N ASP A 207 -5.24 -4.62 -1.82
CA ASP A 207 -4.35 -3.48 -1.62
C ASP A 207 -3.69 -3.51 -0.23
N ILE A 208 -4.44 -3.76 0.84
CA ILE A 208 -3.97 -3.62 2.23
C ILE A 208 -4.19 -4.90 3.04
N CYS A 209 -3.13 -5.37 3.70
CA CYS A 209 -3.26 -6.31 4.81
C CYS A 209 -2.93 -5.66 6.16
N ASP A 210 -3.97 -5.30 6.91
CA ASP A 210 -3.85 -4.83 8.29
C ASP A 210 -3.78 -6.01 9.29
N GLY A 211 -4.91 -6.43 9.84
CA GLY A 211 -4.97 -7.55 10.78
C GLY A 211 -5.18 -8.93 10.16
N GLY A 212 -5.20 -9.05 8.82
CA GLY A 212 -5.35 -10.34 8.12
C GLY A 212 -6.72 -11.03 8.19
N GLY A 213 -7.65 -10.58 9.05
CA GLY A 213 -8.91 -11.30 9.32
C GLY A 213 -9.80 -11.55 8.09
N THR A 214 -9.78 -10.66 7.10
CA THR A 214 -10.44 -10.91 5.80
C THR A 214 -9.88 -12.18 5.14
N PHE A 215 -8.56 -12.26 5.03
CA PHE A 215 -7.87 -13.30 4.29
C PHE A 215 -7.94 -14.64 5.01
N LEU A 216 -7.83 -14.63 6.34
CA LEU A 216 -7.98 -15.85 7.15
C LEU A 216 -9.38 -16.46 7.03
N GLY A 217 -10.43 -15.62 7.15
CA GLY A 217 -11.80 -16.09 6.99
C GLY A 217 -12.08 -16.57 5.55
N LEU A 218 -11.51 -15.89 4.56
CA LEU A 218 -11.65 -16.29 3.17
C LEU A 218 -10.88 -17.57 2.85
N ALA A 219 -9.70 -17.77 3.43
CA ALA A 219 -8.91 -19.00 3.29
C ALA A 219 -9.73 -20.23 3.71
N THR A 220 -10.44 -20.15 4.86
CA THR A 220 -11.34 -21.22 5.30
C THR A 220 -12.45 -21.49 4.27
N ALA A 221 -13.08 -20.44 3.74
CA ALA A 221 -14.15 -20.58 2.75
C ALA A 221 -13.66 -21.15 1.41
N LEU A 222 -12.46 -20.76 0.95
CA LEU A 222 -11.83 -21.28 -0.27
C LEU A 222 -11.44 -22.76 -0.09
N ARG A 223 -10.87 -23.15 1.05
CA ARG A 223 -10.57 -24.57 1.35
C ARG A 223 -11.84 -25.42 1.39
N ALA A 224 -12.94 -24.91 1.97
CA ALA A 224 -14.23 -25.59 1.95
C ALA A 224 -14.80 -25.79 0.53
N LYS A 225 -14.33 -24.98 -0.43
CA LYS A 225 -14.63 -25.07 -1.87
C LYS A 225 -13.56 -25.82 -2.66
N GLN A 226 -12.71 -26.61 -2.00
CA GLN A 226 -11.71 -27.48 -2.61
C GLN A 226 -10.55 -26.75 -3.30
N ALA A 227 -10.13 -25.57 -2.82
CA ALA A 227 -8.87 -24.95 -3.24
C ALA A 227 -7.66 -25.80 -2.81
N ALA A 228 -6.76 -26.15 -3.74
CA ALA A 228 -5.58 -26.98 -3.43
C ALA A 228 -4.43 -26.20 -2.81
N LYS A 229 -4.22 -24.95 -3.24
CA LYS A 229 -3.22 -24.02 -2.70
C LYS A 229 -3.82 -22.63 -2.56
N LEU A 230 -3.30 -21.86 -1.61
CA LEU A 230 -3.68 -20.48 -1.35
C LEU A 230 -2.44 -19.61 -1.32
N SER A 231 -2.42 -18.54 -2.12
CA SER A 231 -1.45 -17.47 -1.95
C SER A 231 -2.16 -16.14 -1.73
N LEU A 232 -1.47 -15.22 -1.08
CA LEU A 232 -1.94 -13.86 -0.83
C LEU A 232 -0.96 -12.88 -1.46
N ILE A 233 -1.46 -11.94 -2.27
CA ILE A 233 -0.68 -10.83 -2.81
C ILE A 233 -1.32 -9.54 -2.28
N VAL A 234 -0.56 -8.78 -1.49
CA VAL A 234 -1.02 -7.51 -0.93
C VAL A 234 -0.03 -6.40 -1.19
N SER A 235 -0.48 -5.29 -1.77
CA SER A 235 0.42 -4.17 -2.08
C SER A 235 1.05 -3.58 -0.81
N HIS A 236 0.26 -3.45 0.25
CA HIS A 236 0.62 -2.81 1.52
C HIS A 236 0.42 -3.76 2.70
N GLY A 237 1.46 -4.54 3.03
CA GLY A 237 1.52 -5.35 4.24
C GLY A 237 1.75 -4.52 5.51
N ILE A 238 0.69 -4.16 6.22
CA ILE A 238 0.75 -3.51 7.54
C ILE A 238 0.96 -4.55 8.65
N PHE A 239 0.29 -5.71 8.53
CA PHE A 239 0.43 -6.87 9.40
C PHE A 239 0.38 -6.55 10.92
N SER A 240 -0.57 -5.70 11.35
CA SER A 240 -0.67 -5.23 12.74
C SER A 240 -0.95 -6.31 13.78
N LYS A 241 -1.28 -7.53 13.33
CA LYS A 241 -1.48 -8.73 14.16
C LYS A 241 -0.39 -9.79 13.97
N GLY A 242 0.73 -9.42 13.34
CA GLY A 242 1.76 -10.35 12.94
C GLY A 242 1.38 -11.13 11.68
N THR A 243 2.31 -11.96 11.23
CA THR A 243 2.24 -12.68 9.95
C THR A 243 1.96 -14.17 10.13
N THR A 244 2.28 -14.74 11.30
CA THR A 244 2.21 -16.17 11.59
C THR A 244 0.89 -16.82 11.15
N ALA A 245 -0.26 -16.25 11.52
CA ALA A 245 -1.55 -16.83 11.14
C ALA A 245 -1.78 -16.84 9.62
N LEU A 246 -1.24 -15.86 8.89
CA LEU A 246 -1.30 -15.84 7.43
C LEU A 246 -0.37 -16.90 6.86
N GLU A 247 0.85 -17.01 7.38
CA GLU A 247 1.84 -18.00 6.96
C GLU A 247 1.39 -19.45 7.21
N ASP A 248 0.60 -19.68 8.27
CA ASP A 248 -0.03 -20.99 8.56
C ASP A 248 -1.15 -21.35 7.56
N CYS A 249 -1.80 -20.34 6.95
CA CYS A 249 -2.96 -20.53 6.08
C CYS A 249 -2.62 -20.48 4.58
N PHE A 250 -1.61 -19.69 4.22
CA PHE A 250 -1.21 -19.38 2.86
C PHE A 250 0.15 -20.01 2.55
N ASP A 251 0.22 -20.72 1.44
CA ASP A 251 1.45 -21.33 0.91
C ASP A 251 2.51 -20.25 0.61
N THR A 252 2.09 -19.04 0.23
CA THR A 252 2.97 -17.89 0.07
C THR A 252 2.21 -16.58 0.25
N VAL A 253 2.84 -15.61 0.91
CA VAL A 253 2.34 -14.24 1.06
C VAL A 253 3.33 -13.28 0.39
N PHE A 254 2.90 -12.59 -0.66
CA PHE A 254 3.65 -11.54 -1.33
C PHE A 254 3.24 -10.18 -0.82
N THR A 255 4.22 -9.32 -0.54
CA THR A 255 4.01 -7.91 -0.22
C THR A 255 5.08 -7.03 -0.85
N THR A 256 4.87 -5.72 -0.85
CA THR A 256 5.95 -4.77 -1.11
C THR A 256 6.52 -4.19 0.19
N ASN A 257 7.60 -3.40 0.10
CA ASN A 257 8.15 -2.60 1.20
C ASN A 257 7.52 -1.19 1.30
N SER A 258 6.38 -0.96 0.64
CA SER A 258 5.68 0.33 0.61
C SER A 258 5.28 0.87 1.99
N PHE A 259 4.98 0.00 2.95
CA PHE A 259 4.58 0.38 4.31
C PHE A 259 5.69 0.17 5.34
N ALA A 260 6.32 -1.01 5.33
CA ALA A 260 7.40 -1.39 6.22
C ALA A 260 8.22 -2.52 5.59
N ASP A 261 9.42 -2.76 6.11
CA ASP A 261 10.19 -3.97 5.79
C ASP A 261 9.60 -5.11 6.63
N VAL A 262 9.39 -6.25 6.00
CA VAL A 262 8.73 -7.40 6.61
C VAL A 262 9.50 -8.65 6.27
N GLU A 263 9.72 -9.50 7.27
CA GLU A 263 10.33 -10.81 7.15
C GLU A 263 9.36 -11.87 7.66
N GLY A 264 9.42 -13.06 7.07
CA GLY A 264 8.62 -14.22 7.43
C GLY A 264 9.13 -15.45 6.67
N GLU A 265 8.78 -16.64 7.14
CA GLU A 265 9.15 -17.90 6.49
C GLU A 265 8.47 -18.04 5.13
N ASN A 266 7.18 -17.71 5.06
CA ASN A 266 6.37 -17.79 3.83
C ASN A 266 6.10 -16.41 3.20
N ILE A 267 6.82 -15.38 3.65
CA ILE A 267 6.70 -14.02 3.13
C ILE A 267 7.76 -13.73 2.08
N THR A 268 7.32 -13.33 0.90
CA THR A 268 8.18 -12.76 -0.13
C THR A 268 7.91 -11.27 -0.26
N GLN A 269 8.88 -10.44 0.12
CA GLN A 269 8.78 -8.99 -0.04
C GLN A 269 9.52 -8.53 -1.30
N ILE A 270 8.79 -8.03 -2.29
CA ILE A 270 9.33 -7.44 -3.51
C ILE A 270 9.50 -5.93 -3.28
N LYS A 271 10.72 -5.42 -3.39
CA LYS A 271 11.00 -4.00 -3.12
C LYS A 271 10.53 -3.13 -4.29
N LEU A 272 9.90 -2.01 -3.96
CA LEU A 272 9.57 -0.93 -4.92
C LEU A 272 10.81 -0.16 -5.37
#